data_AF-A0A1M7PWP9-F1
#
_entry.id   AF-A0A1M7PWP9-F1
#
_cell.length_a   1.000
_cell.length_b   1.000
_cell.length_c   1.000
_cell.angle_alpha   90.00
_cell.angle_beta   90.00
_cell.angle_gamma   90.00
#
_symmetry.space_group_name_H-M   'P 1'
#
loop_
_entity.id
_entity.type
_entity.pdbx_description
1 polymer ?
#
loop_
_entity_poly.entity_id
_entity_poly.type
_entity_poly.pdbx_seq_one_letter_code
_entity_poly.pdbx_strand_id
1 'polypeptide(L)'
;MTLGRRLQAFSLTLPLLLFLLVTFLVPIAALLKRAVENPEVATALPRTVVALAAWDRHAVPAPDAFAALVADLGTLPDSSDAGAVARRLNTEVAGARSLVMGTYRALPLAGAPDAAGIRATLLALDERWAEPRYWQAIAKNGSRWTPDYLLAAVDLRRDAAGQVERMPEDQRAFARILGRTFAISAVVTLCCLLLGYPLAWWLSTLPARRANVLMILVLVPFWTSILVRVAAWIVLLQSQGLVNRGLMGLGLIDEPLPLLFNRLGVVIAMTHILLPFMILPLYSVMKSVPATYLRAAVSLGSPPLAAFFRVYVPQTFPGIGAGVLLVFILSIGYYVTPALLGGADDQMLSYYIAQYTNVNINWGMACGLGALLLSATLVLYAVYRRVVKSELSLG
;
A
#
# COMPACT_ATOMS: atom_id res chain seq x y z
N MET A 1 23.91 37.60 -6.35
CA MET A 1 24.37 36.45 -7.17
C MET A 1 23.99 36.73 -8.62
N THR A 2 24.96 36.82 -9.53
CA THR A 2 24.70 37.06 -10.96
C THR A 2 23.95 35.87 -11.57
N LEU A 3 23.08 36.12 -12.56
CA LEU A 3 22.23 35.11 -13.21
C LEU A 3 23.05 33.90 -13.71
N GLY A 4 24.25 34.15 -14.25
CA GLY A 4 25.18 33.10 -14.70
C GLY A 4 25.67 32.16 -13.59
N ARG A 5 25.95 32.67 -12.39
CA ARG A 5 26.36 31.82 -11.24
C ARG A 5 25.21 30.96 -10.72
N ARG A 6 23.96 31.43 -10.82
CA ARG A 6 22.76 30.62 -10.50
C ARG A 6 22.54 29.51 -11.51
N LEU A 7 22.69 29.79 -12.81
CA LEU A 7 22.59 28.78 -13.87
C LEU A 7 23.67 27.70 -13.74
N GLN A 8 24.90 28.09 -13.40
CA GLN A 8 26.02 27.16 -13.18
C GLN A 8 25.82 26.30 -11.91
N ALA A 9 25.26 26.87 -10.84
CA ALA A 9 24.86 26.08 -9.67
C ALA A 9 23.71 25.11 -9.98
N PHE A 10 22.74 25.52 -10.80
CA PHE A 10 21.63 24.68 -11.22
C PHE A 10 22.10 23.53 -12.12
N SER A 11 23.05 23.77 -13.03
CA SER A 11 23.62 22.72 -13.88
C SER A 11 24.38 21.65 -13.08
N LEU A 12 24.97 22.01 -11.94
CA LEU A 12 25.62 21.04 -11.04
C LEU A 12 24.61 20.13 -10.33
N THR A 13 23.39 20.63 -10.06
CA THR A 13 22.30 19.82 -9.45
C THR A 13 21.44 19.08 -10.46
N LEU A 14 21.49 19.47 -11.74
CA LEU A 14 20.61 18.94 -12.79
C LEU A 14 20.73 17.42 -12.99
N PRO A 15 21.93 16.79 -13.00
CA PRO A 15 22.03 15.34 -13.14
C PRO A 15 21.35 14.58 -12.00
N LEU A 16 21.49 15.06 -10.75
CA LEU A 16 20.85 14.46 -9.59
C LEU A 16 19.32 14.62 -9.66
N LEU A 17 18.84 15.78 -10.08
CA LEU A 17 17.42 16.05 -10.22
C LEU A 17 16.79 15.20 -11.33
N LEU A 18 17.47 15.05 -12.46
CA LEU A 18 17.05 14.19 -13.56
C LEU A 18 17.07 12.72 -13.15
N PHE A 19 18.11 12.28 -12.43
CA PHE A 19 18.17 10.95 -11.85
C PHE A 19 16.96 10.69 -10.95
N LEU A 20 16.64 11.59 -10.02
CA LEU A 20 15.49 11.47 -9.12
C LEU A 20 14.17 11.43 -9.90
N LEU A 21 14.02 12.28 -10.91
CA LEU A 21 12.82 12.32 -11.75
C LEU A 21 12.60 11.00 -12.50
N VAL A 22 13.65 10.48 -13.13
CA VAL A 22 13.57 9.23 -13.91
C VAL A 22 13.41 8.00 -13.01
N THR A 23 14.08 7.95 -11.86
CA THR A 23 14.08 6.76 -10.99
C THR A 23 12.91 6.67 -10.03
N PHE A 24 12.34 7.81 -9.59
CA PHE A 24 11.23 7.82 -8.63
C PHE A 24 9.93 8.34 -9.24
N LEU A 25 9.93 9.54 -9.83
CA LEU A 25 8.71 10.20 -10.28
C LEU A 25 8.06 9.48 -11.48
N VAL A 26 8.86 9.06 -12.47
CA VAL A 26 8.33 8.35 -13.66
C VAL A 26 7.69 7.01 -13.28
N PRO A 27 8.33 6.11 -12.50
CA PRO A 27 7.69 4.88 -12.05
C PRO A 27 6.43 5.11 -11.22
N ILE A 28 6.43 6.10 -10.30
CA ILE A 28 5.24 6.44 -9.53
C ILE A 28 4.11 6.90 -10.44
N ALA A 29 4.39 7.78 -11.42
CA ALA A 29 3.40 8.21 -12.39
C ALA A 29 2.87 7.06 -13.25
N ALA A 30 3.74 6.13 -13.65
CA ALA A 30 3.35 4.92 -14.39
C ALA A 30 2.45 3.99 -13.55
N LEU A 31 2.75 3.82 -12.27
CA LEU A 31 1.91 3.06 -11.34
C LEU A 31 0.56 3.76 -11.12
N LEU A 32 0.54 5.07 -10.91
CA LEU A 32 -0.70 5.85 -10.78
C LEU A 32 -1.55 5.79 -12.05
N LYS A 33 -0.91 5.80 -13.23
CA LYS A 33 -1.60 5.59 -14.51
C LYS A 33 -2.22 4.19 -14.56
N ARG A 34 -1.48 3.15 -14.18
CA ARG A 34 -1.99 1.77 -14.09
C ARG A 34 -3.15 1.60 -13.12
N ALA A 35 -3.25 2.43 -12.09
CA ALA A 35 -4.39 2.43 -11.17
C ALA A 35 -5.72 2.84 -11.85
N VAL A 36 -5.66 3.49 -13.01
CA VAL A 36 -6.84 3.94 -13.77
C VAL A 36 -6.87 3.41 -15.20
N GLU A 37 -5.93 2.55 -15.59
CA GLU A 37 -5.82 2.00 -16.94
C GLU A 37 -6.33 0.54 -16.96
N ASN A 38 -7.15 0.20 -17.94
CA ASN A 38 -7.74 -1.13 -18.17
C ASN A 38 -7.82 -1.35 -19.69
N PRO A 39 -6.66 -1.58 -20.34
CA PRO A 39 -6.58 -1.62 -21.79
C PRO A 39 -7.04 -2.96 -22.38
N GLU A 40 -7.19 -4.02 -21.58
CA GLU A 40 -7.30 -5.41 -22.06
C GLU A 40 -8.49 -5.59 -23.02
N VAL A 41 -9.68 -5.15 -22.61
CA VAL A 41 -10.90 -5.28 -23.44
C VAL A 41 -10.93 -4.22 -24.53
N ALA A 42 -10.60 -2.97 -24.21
CA ALA A 42 -10.64 -1.85 -25.17
C ALA A 42 -9.68 -2.02 -26.36
N THR A 43 -8.51 -2.65 -26.12
CA THR A 43 -7.48 -2.85 -27.15
C THR A 43 -7.73 -4.11 -27.95
N ALA A 44 -8.20 -5.18 -27.30
CA ALA A 44 -8.42 -6.47 -27.95
C ALA A 44 -9.76 -6.57 -28.68
N LEU A 45 -10.79 -5.86 -28.21
CA LEU A 45 -12.15 -5.90 -28.75
C LEU A 45 -12.66 -4.54 -29.27
N PRO A 46 -11.89 -3.81 -30.12
CA PRO A 46 -12.24 -2.45 -30.52
C PRO A 46 -13.55 -2.38 -31.31
N ARG A 47 -13.83 -3.33 -32.21
CA ARG A 47 -15.07 -3.32 -33.02
C ARG A 47 -16.27 -3.67 -32.15
N THR A 48 -16.09 -4.62 -31.23
CA THR A 48 -17.14 -5.06 -30.29
C THR A 48 -17.56 -3.92 -29.38
N VAL A 49 -16.60 -3.16 -28.85
CA VAL A 49 -16.88 -1.99 -28.00
C VAL A 49 -17.69 -0.94 -28.75
N VAL A 50 -17.36 -0.67 -30.02
CA VAL A 50 -18.12 0.26 -30.87
C VAL A 50 -19.54 -0.26 -31.12
N ALA A 51 -19.70 -1.55 -31.43
CA ALA A 51 -21.01 -2.17 -31.66
C ALA A 51 -21.90 -2.14 -30.40
N LEU A 52 -21.31 -2.20 -29.21
CA LEU A 52 -22.01 -2.13 -27.93
C LEU A 52 -22.25 -0.70 -27.43
N ALA A 53 -21.77 0.33 -28.12
CA ALA A 53 -21.86 1.72 -27.64
C ALA A 53 -23.30 2.25 -27.55
N ALA A 54 -24.17 1.86 -28.50
CA ALA A 54 -25.57 2.26 -28.56
C ALA A 54 -26.54 1.24 -27.92
N TRP A 55 -26.01 0.16 -27.34
CA TRP A 55 -26.81 -0.91 -26.76
C TRP A 55 -27.37 -0.51 -25.39
N ASP A 56 -28.64 -0.83 -25.14
CA ASP A 56 -29.39 -0.49 -23.93
C ASP A 56 -28.92 -1.22 -22.67
N ARG A 57 -28.06 -2.23 -22.80
CA ARG A 57 -27.50 -3.08 -21.73
C ARG A 57 -28.52 -3.97 -21.01
N HIS A 58 -29.76 -4.09 -21.49
CA HIS A 58 -30.79 -4.89 -20.82
C HIS A 58 -31.08 -6.20 -21.58
N ALA A 59 -31.20 -6.12 -22.90
CA ALA A 59 -31.46 -7.27 -23.76
C ALA A 59 -30.17 -7.86 -24.33
N VAL A 60 -30.23 -9.04 -24.96
CA VAL A 60 -29.09 -9.56 -25.75
C VAL A 60 -28.78 -8.58 -26.89
N PRO A 61 -27.50 -8.21 -27.13
CA PRO A 61 -27.16 -7.22 -28.14
C PRO A 61 -27.49 -7.70 -29.55
N ALA A 62 -27.51 -6.75 -30.49
CA ALA A 62 -27.80 -7.01 -31.89
C ALA A 62 -26.79 -8.00 -32.52
N PRO A 63 -27.16 -8.75 -33.57
CA PRO A 63 -26.27 -9.71 -34.23
C PRO A 63 -24.92 -9.11 -34.66
N ASP A 64 -24.89 -7.81 -34.98
CA ASP A 64 -23.65 -7.10 -35.34
C ASP A 64 -22.60 -7.11 -34.23
N ALA A 65 -23.01 -7.12 -32.96
CA ALA A 65 -22.09 -7.23 -31.83
C ALA A 65 -21.42 -8.62 -31.74
N PHE A 66 -22.14 -9.67 -32.13
CA PHE A 66 -21.61 -11.04 -32.21
C PHE A 66 -20.60 -11.17 -33.34
N ALA A 67 -20.90 -10.59 -34.50
CA ALA A 67 -19.98 -10.53 -35.63
C ALA A 67 -18.70 -9.74 -35.29
N ALA A 68 -18.85 -8.60 -34.62
CA ALA A 68 -17.73 -7.78 -34.17
C ALA A 68 -16.82 -8.53 -33.17
N LEU A 69 -17.40 -9.27 -32.21
CA LEU A 69 -16.66 -10.08 -31.25
C LEU A 69 -15.82 -11.16 -31.93
N VAL A 70 -16.40 -11.90 -32.87
CA VAL A 70 -15.71 -12.95 -33.63
C VAL A 70 -14.59 -12.36 -34.48
N ALA A 71 -14.84 -11.23 -35.11
CA ALA A 71 -13.84 -10.55 -35.92
C ALA A 71 -12.66 -10.05 -35.06
N ASP A 72 -12.94 -9.42 -33.92
CA ASP A 72 -11.89 -8.95 -33.01
C ASP A 72 -11.07 -10.12 -32.45
N LEU A 73 -11.73 -11.17 -31.92
CA LEU A 73 -11.05 -12.36 -31.40
C LEU A 73 -10.22 -13.07 -32.49
N GLY A 74 -10.70 -13.10 -33.73
CA GLY A 74 -10.00 -13.70 -34.86
C GLY A 74 -8.78 -12.90 -35.34
N THR A 75 -8.66 -11.62 -34.97
CA THR A 75 -7.49 -10.79 -35.29
C THR A 75 -6.40 -10.82 -34.22
N LEU A 76 -6.66 -11.44 -33.06
CA LEU A 76 -5.67 -11.57 -32.01
C LEU A 76 -4.54 -12.51 -32.46
N PRO A 77 -3.27 -12.11 -32.36
CA PRO A 77 -2.15 -12.88 -32.88
C PRO A 77 -1.87 -14.13 -32.04
N ASP A 78 -2.02 -14.01 -30.72
CA ASP A 78 -1.65 -15.06 -29.77
C ASP A 78 -2.76 -15.39 -28.78
N SER A 79 -2.80 -16.65 -28.34
CA SER A 79 -3.70 -17.12 -27.27
C SER A 79 -3.50 -16.38 -25.94
N SER A 80 -2.33 -15.76 -25.72
CA SER A 80 -2.06 -14.94 -24.54
C SER A 80 -2.91 -13.66 -24.49
N ASP A 81 -3.19 -13.05 -25.64
CA ASP A 81 -3.97 -11.82 -25.74
C ASP A 81 -5.45 -12.11 -25.45
N ALA A 82 -5.99 -13.17 -26.06
CA ALA A 82 -7.31 -13.70 -25.73
C ALA A 82 -7.40 -14.08 -24.23
N GLY A 83 -6.32 -14.67 -23.69
CA GLY A 83 -6.20 -14.99 -22.27
C GLY A 83 -6.22 -13.77 -21.34
N ALA A 84 -5.69 -12.62 -21.76
CA ALA A 84 -5.73 -11.38 -21.00
C ALA A 84 -7.17 -10.83 -20.90
N VAL A 85 -7.88 -10.77 -22.03
CA VAL A 85 -9.31 -10.40 -22.09
C VAL A 85 -10.15 -11.34 -21.24
N ALA A 86 -9.95 -12.66 -21.41
CA ALA A 86 -10.67 -13.69 -20.68
C ALA A 86 -10.48 -13.58 -19.16
N ARG A 87 -9.26 -13.30 -18.68
CA ARG A 87 -8.99 -13.05 -17.26
C ARG A 87 -9.69 -11.81 -16.75
N ARG A 88 -9.64 -10.70 -17.50
CA ARG A 88 -10.26 -9.43 -17.11
C ARG A 88 -11.79 -9.55 -17.03
N LEU A 89 -12.43 -10.18 -18.00
CA LEU A 89 -13.88 -10.39 -17.95
C LEU A 89 -14.28 -11.36 -16.83
N ASN A 90 -13.42 -12.34 -16.50
CA ASN A 90 -13.70 -13.28 -15.42
C ASN A 90 -13.62 -12.65 -14.03
N THR A 91 -12.96 -11.50 -13.86
CA THR A 91 -13.03 -10.76 -12.59
C THR A 91 -14.37 -10.04 -12.40
N GLU A 92 -15.11 -9.80 -13.48
CA GLU A 92 -16.44 -9.16 -13.41
C GLU A 92 -17.57 -10.19 -13.38
N VAL A 93 -17.46 -11.26 -14.19
CA VAL A 93 -18.48 -12.31 -14.29
C VAL A 93 -17.81 -13.68 -14.29
N ALA A 94 -18.17 -14.51 -13.32
CA ALA A 94 -17.67 -15.87 -13.20
C ALA A 94 -17.98 -16.69 -14.48
N GLY A 95 -17.00 -17.49 -14.91
CA GLY A 95 -17.13 -18.33 -16.11
C GLY A 95 -16.83 -17.59 -17.43
N ALA A 96 -16.63 -16.27 -17.43
CA ALA A 96 -16.28 -15.54 -18.65
C ALA A 96 -14.95 -16.01 -19.25
N ARG A 97 -14.01 -16.51 -18.42
CA ARG A 97 -12.73 -17.03 -18.92
C ARG A 97 -12.92 -18.21 -19.86
N SER A 98 -13.73 -19.19 -19.46
CA SER A 98 -13.96 -20.39 -20.29
C SER A 98 -14.78 -20.05 -21.52
N LEU A 99 -15.75 -19.11 -21.41
CA LEU A 99 -16.57 -18.65 -22.51
C LEU A 99 -15.72 -18.01 -23.63
N VAL A 100 -14.87 -17.04 -23.26
CA VAL A 100 -14.00 -16.33 -24.22
C VAL A 100 -12.96 -17.27 -24.83
N MET A 101 -12.30 -18.09 -24.01
CA MET A 101 -11.28 -19.02 -24.52
C MET A 101 -11.88 -20.15 -25.37
N GLY A 102 -13.07 -20.63 -25.03
CA GLY A 102 -13.80 -21.61 -25.84
C GLY A 102 -14.16 -21.03 -27.20
N THR A 103 -14.67 -19.80 -27.21
CA THR A 103 -14.98 -19.06 -28.44
C THR A 103 -13.74 -18.85 -29.30
N TYR A 104 -12.63 -18.37 -28.72
CA TYR A 104 -11.38 -18.13 -29.44
C TYR A 104 -10.81 -19.42 -30.08
N ARG A 105 -10.87 -20.55 -29.38
CA ARG A 105 -10.38 -21.84 -29.91
C ARG A 105 -11.26 -22.41 -31.03
N ALA A 106 -12.53 -22.02 -31.08
CA ALA A 106 -13.46 -22.45 -32.13
C ALA A 106 -13.34 -21.62 -33.41
N LEU A 107 -12.47 -20.61 -33.44
CA LEU A 107 -12.26 -19.76 -34.62
C LEU A 107 -11.35 -20.44 -35.67
N PRO A 108 -11.60 -20.23 -36.97
CA PRO A 108 -12.73 -19.47 -37.53
C PRO A 108 -14.05 -20.26 -37.51
N LEU A 109 -15.18 -19.59 -37.27
CA LEU A 109 -16.51 -20.21 -37.32
C LEU A 109 -16.90 -20.48 -38.79
N ALA A 110 -16.80 -21.74 -39.22
CA ALA A 110 -17.17 -22.15 -40.57
C ALA A 110 -18.70 -22.09 -40.78
N GLY A 111 -19.14 -21.60 -41.96
CA GLY A 111 -20.54 -21.70 -42.39
C GLY A 111 -21.49 -20.56 -41.98
N ALA A 112 -20.99 -19.45 -41.46
CA ALA A 112 -21.81 -18.27 -41.09
C ALA A 112 -21.55 -17.09 -42.05
N PRO A 113 -22.40 -16.87 -43.08
CA PRO A 113 -22.17 -15.84 -44.10
C PRO A 113 -22.52 -14.42 -43.64
N ASP A 114 -23.37 -14.28 -42.61
CA ASP A 114 -23.90 -13.00 -42.12
C ASP A 114 -23.90 -12.91 -40.58
N ALA A 115 -24.16 -11.71 -40.04
CA ALA A 115 -24.14 -11.47 -38.60
C ALA A 115 -25.17 -12.32 -37.82
N ALA A 116 -26.32 -12.62 -38.43
CA ALA A 116 -27.35 -13.47 -37.86
C ALA A 116 -26.88 -14.94 -37.76
N GLY A 117 -26.22 -15.47 -38.79
CA GLY A 117 -25.60 -16.78 -38.77
C GLY A 117 -24.50 -16.89 -37.72
N ILE A 118 -23.64 -15.87 -37.59
CA ILE A 118 -22.58 -15.84 -36.57
C ILE A 118 -23.17 -15.91 -35.16
N ARG A 119 -24.25 -15.14 -34.91
CA ARG A 119 -24.97 -15.19 -33.63
C ARG A 119 -25.52 -16.59 -33.36
N ALA A 120 -26.17 -17.24 -34.34
CA ALA A 120 -26.72 -18.58 -34.17
C ALA A 120 -25.62 -19.62 -33.86
N THR A 121 -24.49 -19.58 -34.58
CA THR A 121 -23.36 -20.48 -34.35
C THR A 121 -22.72 -20.26 -32.99
N LEU A 122 -22.55 -19.02 -32.53
CA LEU A 122 -22.02 -18.72 -31.20
C LEU A 122 -22.94 -19.21 -30.07
N LEU A 123 -24.25 -19.05 -30.23
CA LEU A 123 -25.23 -19.54 -29.26
C LEU A 123 -25.28 -21.07 -29.21
N ALA A 124 -25.09 -21.74 -30.35
CA ALA A 124 -24.96 -23.20 -30.40
C ALA A 124 -23.64 -23.71 -29.80
N LEU A 125 -22.56 -22.92 -29.88
CA LEU A 125 -21.28 -23.24 -29.26
C LEU A 125 -21.36 -23.13 -27.73
N ASP A 126 -21.95 -22.04 -27.23
CA ASP A 126 -22.14 -21.82 -25.80
C ASP A 126 -23.35 -20.90 -25.53
N GLU A 127 -24.39 -21.45 -24.89
CA GLU A 127 -25.65 -20.76 -24.59
C GLU A 127 -25.45 -19.53 -23.70
N ARG A 128 -24.34 -19.45 -22.95
CA ARG A 128 -24.03 -18.31 -22.07
C ARG A 128 -23.89 -16.99 -22.84
N TRP A 129 -23.61 -17.02 -24.13
CA TRP A 129 -23.64 -15.81 -24.97
C TRP A 129 -25.05 -15.22 -25.13
N ALA A 130 -26.11 -15.95 -24.79
CA ALA A 130 -27.47 -15.41 -24.68
C ALA A 130 -27.71 -14.63 -23.38
N GLU A 131 -26.77 -14.65 -22.43
CA GLU A 131 -26.95 -13.95 -21.16
C GLU A 131 -26.40 -12.51 -21.24
N PRO A 132 -27.23 -11.47 -20.96
CA PRO A 132 -26.79 -10.07 -21.05
C PRO A 132 -25.60 -9.73 -20.16
N ARG A 133 -25.40 -10.43 -19.04
CA ARG A 133 -24.31 -10.17 -18.07
C ARG A 133 -22.90 -10.22 -18.68
N TYR A 134 -22.64 -11.12 -19.64
CA TYR A 134 -21.33 -11.22 -20.27
C TYR A 134 -21.08 -10.04 -21.21
N TRP A 135 -22.11 -9.62 -21.94
CA TRP A 135 -22.06 -8.44 -22.79
C TRP A 135 -21.96 -7.13 -21.99
N GLN A 136 -22.66 -7.04 -20.86
CA GLN A 136 -22.54 -5.92 -19.91
C GLN A 136 -21.10 -5.82 -19.39
N ALA A 137 -20.45 -6.96 -19.09
CA ALA A 137 -19.05 -6.98 -18.66
C ALA A 137 -18.11 -6.46 -19.76
N ILE A 138 -18.32 -6.86 -21.02
CA ILE A 138 -17.54 -6.34 -22.16
C ILE A 138 -17.76 -4.83 -22.31
N ALA A 139 -19.03 -4.39 -22.33
CA ALA A 139 -19.38 -2.98 -22.48
C ALA A 139 -18.83 -2.10 -21.33
N LYS A 140 -18.89 -2.58 -20.09
CA LYS A 140 -18.33 -1.89 -18.90
C LYS A 140 -16.82 -1.69 -19.01
N ASN A 141 -16.11 -2.66 -19.61
CA ASN A 141 -14.65 -2.64 -19.77
C ASN A 141 -14.20 -2.08 -21.13
N GLY A 142 -15.10 -1.53 -21.95
CA GLY A 142 -14.77 -1.00 -23.27
C GLY A 142 -13.93 0.30 -23.24
N SER A 143 -13.86 0.99 -22.10
CA SER A 143 -13.00 2.16 -21.93
C SER A 143 -11.62 1.76 -21.42
N ARG A 144 -10.56 2.25 -22.08
CA ARG A 144 -9.18 2.13 -21.61
C ARG A 144 -8.97 2.74 -20.22
N TRP A 145 -9.76 3.74 -19.86
CA TRP A 145 -9.67 4.41 -18.56
C TRP A 145 -10.84 4.00 -17.68
N THR A 146 -10.54 3.62 -16.44
CA THR A 146 -11.54 3.19 -15.46
C THR A 146 -11.22 3.70 -14.05
N PRO A 147 -12.22 4.16 -13.29
CA PRO A 147 -12.07 4.41 -11.86
C PRO A 147 -12.20 3.14 -11.00
N ASP A 148 -12.50 1.98 -11.59
CA ASP A 148 -12.94 0.78 -10.84
C ASP A 148 -11.94 0.32 -9.78
N TYR A 149 -10.64 0.34 -10.08
CA TYR A 149 -9.62 -0.08 -9.11
C TYR A 149 -9.49 0.89 -7.93
N LEU A 150 -9.65 2.19 -8.17
CA LEU A 150 -9.65 3.22 -7.13
C LEU A 150 -10.92 3.16 -6.29
N LEU A 151 -12.08 2.93 -6.92
CA LEU A 151 -13.35 2.72 -6.23
C LEU A 151 -13.28 1.46 -5.37
N ALA A 152 -12.78 0.36 -5.92
CA ALA A 152 -12.64 -0.90 -5.20
C ALA A 152 -11.73 -0.75 -3.98
N ALA A 153 -10.65 0.03 -4.07
CA ALA A 153 -9.76 0.31 -2.95
C ALA A 153 -10.48 0.98 -1.75
N VAL A 154 -11.63 1.61 -1.96
CA VAL A 154 -12.46 2.24 -0.92
C VAL A 154 -13.83 1.55 -0.76
N ASP A 155 -13.92 0.27 -1.14
CA ASP A 155 -15.12 -0.57 -1.03
C ASP A 155 -16.35 -0.06 -1.83
N LEU A 156 -16.08 0.64 -2.94
CA LEU A 156 -17.07 1.11 -3.92
C LEU A 156 -16.94 0.34 -5.25
N ARG A 157 -18.04 0.17 -5.98
CA ARG A 157 -18.03 -0.42 -7.32
C ARG A 157 -18.95 0.33 -8.26
N ARG A 158 -18.74 0.18 -9.56
CA ARG A 158 -19.72 0.57 -10.57
C ARG A 158 -20.61 -0.60 -10.94
N ASP A 159 -21.92 -0.39 -10.93
CA ASP A 159 -22.91 -1.34 -11.41
C ASP A 159 -22.87 -1.49 -12.95
N ALA A 160 -23.76 -2.31 -13.51
CA ALA A 160 -23.85 -2.51 -14.97
C ALA A 160 -24.27 -1.24 -15.74
N ALA A 161 -25.00 -0.33 -15.09
CA ALA A 161 -25.40 0.96 -15.63
C ALA A 161 -24.29 2.03 -15.52
N GLY A 162 -23.20 1.73 -14.81
CA GLY A 162 -22.08 2.64 -14.59
C GLY A 162 -22.24 3.57 -13.38
N GLN A 163 -23.30 3.41 -12.59
CA GLN A 163 -23.53 4.15 -11.35
C GLN A 163 -22.64 3.62 -10.24
N VAL A 164 -22.13 4.52 -9.38
CA VAL A 164 -21.29 4.15 -8.25
C VAL A 164 -22.18 3.73 -7.08
N GLU A 165 -22.01 2.49 -6.64
CA GLU A 165 -22.68 1.94 -5.46
C GLU A 165 -21.65 1.38 -4.47
N ARG A 166 -22.08 1.20 -3.21
CA ARG A 166 -21.26 0.50 -2.21
C ARG A 166 -21.24 -0.98 -2.52
N MET A 167 -20.08 -1.61 -2.39
CA MET A 167 -19.97 -3.06 -2.55
C MET A 167 -20.86 -3.80 -1.52
N PRO A 168 -21.31 -5.04 -1.79
CA PRO A 168 -21.96 -5.90 -0.80
C PRO A 168 -21.10 -6.11 0.46
N GLU A 169 -21.71 -6.29 1.64
CA GLU A 169 -20.97 -6.33 2.92
C GLU A 169 -19.91 -7.43 3.01
N ASP A 170 -20.15 -8.55 2.34
CA ASP A 170 -19.22 -9.68 2.19
C ASP A 170 -17.95 -9.32 1.39
N GLN A 171 -18.02 -8.29 0.55
CA GLN A 171 -16.91 -7.84 -0.30
C GLN A 171 -16.21 -6.59 0.23
N ARG A 172 -16.78 -5.90 1.23
CA ARG A 172 -16.18 -4.72 1.86
C ARG A 172 -15.06 -5.13 2.81
N ALA A 173 -13.82 -4.94 2.40
CA ALA A 173 -12.66 -5.31 3.19
C ALA A 173 -11.64 -4.16 3.32
N PHE A 174 -11.44 -3.35 2.28
CA PHE A 174 -10.29 -2.48 2.20
C PHE A 174 -10.37 -1.29 3.15
N ALA A 175 -11.54 -0.71 3.40
CA ALA A 175 -11.68 0.36 4.38
C ALA A 175 -11.35 -0.13 5.80
N ARG A 176 -11.79 -1.35 6.16
CA ARG A 176 -11.46 -1.98 7.45
C ARG A 176 -9.97 -2.30 7.55
N ILE A 177 -9.37 -2.84 6.48
CA ILE A 177 -7.94 -3.13 6.40
C ILE A 177 -7.11 -1.84 6.52
N LEU A 178 -7.55 -0.75 5.88
CA LEU A 178 -6.92 0.56 5.99
C LEU A 178 -6.98 1.05 7.44
N GLY A 179 -8.16 1.05 8.06
CA GLY A 179 -8.32 1.43 9.47
C GLY A 179 -7.42 0.61 10.41
N ARG A 180 -7.34 -0.71 10.19
CA ARG A 180 -6.42 -1.60 10.90
C ARG A 180 -4.95 -1.22 10.69
N THR A 181 -4.55 -0.94 9.45
CA THR A 181 -3.19 -0.54 9.09
C THR A 181 -2.80 0.72 9.87
N PHE A 182 -3.65 1.75 9.85
CA PHE A 182 -3.45 2.98 10.62
C PHE A 182 -3.39 2.74 12.12
N ALA A 183 -4.28 1.91 12.67
CA ALA A 183 -4.30 1.60 14.10
C ALA A 183 -3.02 0.88 14.57
N ILE A 184 -2.60 -0.17 13.86
CA ILE A 184 -1.36 -0.91 14.17
C ILE A 184 -0.16 0.03 14.06
N SER A 185 -0.07 0.80 12.97
CA SER A 185 0.98 1.80 12.77
C SER A 185 1.03 2.84 13.89
N ALA A 186 -0.12 3.33 14.34
CA ALA A 186 -0.19 4.31 15.42
C ALA A 186 0.33 3.74 16.75
N VAL A 187 -0.08 2.50 17.07
CA VAL A 187 0.39 1.79 18.27
C VAL A 187 1.90 1.55 18.21
N VAL A 188 2.41 1.05 17.08
CA VAL A 188 3.86 0.83 16.89
C VAL A 188 4.64 2.13 17.03
N THR A 189 4.19 3.21 16.39
CA THR A 189 4.82 4.53 16.51
C THR A 189 4.81 5.06 17.94
N LEU A 190 3.69 4.88 18.67
CA LEU A 190 3.59 5.26 20.07
C LEU A 190 4.58 4.46 20.93
N CYS A 191 4.64 3.14 20.77
CA CYS A 191 5.61 2.29 21.45
C CYS A 191 7.05 2.71 21.14
N CYS A 192 7.36 2.99 19.88
CA CYS A 192 8.67 3.50 19.46
C CYS A 192 8.99 4.85 20.11
N LEU A 193 8.02 5.76 20.24
CA LEU A 193 8.22 7.05 20.90
C LEU A 193 8.45 6.86 22.40
N LEU A 194 7.61 6.08 23.07
CA LEU A 194 7.70 5.83 24.51
C LEU A 194 9.04 5.18 24.92
N LEU A 195 9.58 4.29 24.09
CA LEU A 195 10.88 3.65 24.33
C LEU A 195 12.06 4.47 23.78
N GLY A 196 11.89 5.07 22.60
CA GLY A 196 12.94 5.80 21.90
C GLY A 196 13.25 7.16 22.51
N TYR A 197 12.25 7.85 23.08
CA TYR A 197 12.44 9.15 23.73
C TYR A 197 13.36 9.09 24.96
N PRO A 198 13.12 8.24 25.97
CA PRO A 198 14.03 8.15 27.12
C PRO A 198 15.42 7.67 26.72
N LEU A 199 15.51 6.73 25.76
CA LEU A 199 16.79 6.24 25.26
C LEU A 199 17.59 7.35 24.53
N ALA A 200 16.94 8.10 23.65
CA ALA A 200 17.58 9.22 22.94
C ALA A 200 18.00 10.33 23.90
N TRP A 201 17.15 10.64 24.90
CA TRP A 201 17.48 11.61 25.94
C TRP A 201 18.72 11.17 26.72
N TRP A 202 18.74 9.93 27.21
CA TRP A 202 19.88 9.39 27.93
C TRP A 202 21.16 9.44 27.09
N LEU A 203 21.10 9.01 25.82
CA LEU A 203 22.23 9.11 24.89
C LEU A 203 22.72 10.55 24.69
N SER A 204 21.83 11.53 24.68
CA SER A 204 22.18 12.95 24.51
C SER A 204 22.94 13.53 25.72
N THR A 205 22.74 12.95 26.91
CA THR A 205 23.40 13.41 28.14
C THR A 205 24.79 12.79 28.38
N LEU A 206 25.15 11.75 27.62
CA LEU A 206 26.41 11.03 27.78
C LEU A 206 27.60 11.73 27.10
N PRO A 207 28.85 11.50 27.59
CA PRO A 207 30.04 11.91 26.88
C PRO A 207 30.09 11.35 25.45
N ALA A 208 30.54 12.15 24.49
CA ALA A 208 30.48 11.83 23.05
C ALA A 208 30.99 10.43 22.68
N ARG A 209 32.09 9.97 23.30
CA ARG A 209 32.63 8.62 23.06
C ARG A 209 31.66 7.51 23.44
N ARG A 210 31.04 7.60 24.63
CA ARG A 210 30.08 6.60 25.13
C ARG A 210 28.78 6.65 24.33
N ALA A 211 28.28 7.85 24.04
CA ALA A 211 27.09 8.04 23.20
C ALA A 211 27.28 7.40 21.82
N ASN A 212 28.44 7.60 21.18
CA ASN A 212 28.74 7.03 19.87
C ASN A 212 28.77 5.49 19.89
N VAL A 213 29.38 4.87 20.92
CA VAL A 213 29.41 3.39 21.04
C VAL A 213 28.00 2.83 21.21
N LEU A 214 27.18 3.43 22.06
CA LEU A 214 25.80 2.98 22.26
C LEU A 214 24.93 3.24 21.02
N MET A 215 25.17 4.33 20.29
CA MET A 215 24.51 4.60 19.01
C MET A 215 24.88 3.52 17.98
N ILE A 216 26.12 3.04 17.94
CA ILE A 216 26.51 1.90 17.10
C ILE A 216 25.64 0.68 17.44
N LEU A 217 25.46 0.36 18.73
CA LEU A 217 24.60 -0.77 19.15
C LEU A 217 23.14 -0.60 18.70
N VAL A 218 22.60 0.62 18.75
CA VAL A 218 21.26 0.93 18.22
C VAL A 218 21.18 0.71 16.70
N LEU A 219 22.29 0.91 15.99
CA LEU A 219 22.37 0.79 14.54
C LEU A 219 22.77 -0.61 14.05
N VAL A 220 23.31 -1.48 14.90
CA VAL A 220 23.65 -2.88 14.58
C VAL A 220 22.51 -3.60 13.84
N PRO A 221 21.22 -3.46 14.23
CA PRO A 221 20.11 -4.14 13.55
C PRO A 221 19.96 -3.78 12.06
N PHE A 222 20.46 -2.64 11.59
CA PHE A 222 20.42 -2.28 10.17
C PHE A 222 21.30 -3.17 9.29
N TRP A 223 22.35 -3.75 9.86
CA TRP A 223 23.29 -4.61 9.15
C TRP A 223 22.73 -6.03 8.97
N THR A 224 21.66 -6.33 9.70
CA THR A 224 20.95 -7.61 9.62
C THR A 224 19.73 -7.50 8.71
N SER A 225 19.51 -8.52 7.89
CA SER A 225 18.30 -8.59 7.05
C SER A 225 17.04 -8.55 7.90
N ILE A 226 16.01 -7.84 7.41
CA ILE A 226 14.68 -7.83 8.02
C ILE A 226 14.16 -9.26 8.21
N LEU A 227 14.32 -10.13 7.20
CA LEU A 227 13.83 -11.51 7.26
C LEU A 227 14.46 -12.31 8.41
N VAL A 228 15.78 -12.14 8.62
CA VAL A 228 16.50 -12.82 9.71
C VAL A 228 16.00 -12.32 11.07
N ARG A 229 15.82 -11.00 11.23
CA ARG A 229 15.28 -10.43 12.47
C ARG A 229 13.85 -10.93 12.75
N VAL A 230 13.03 -11.02 11.71
CA VAL A 230 11.66 -11.52 11.81
C VAL A 230 11.66 -13.00 12.21
N ALA A 231 12.48 -13.84 11.58
CA ALA A 231 12.63 -15.25 11.95
C ALA A 231 13.12 -15.43 13.40
N ALA A 232 14.07 -14.60 13.84
CA ALA A 232 14.52 -14.60 15.24
C ALA A 232 13.37 -14.27 16.20
N TRP A 233 12.54 -13.26 15.88
CA TRP A 233 11.36 -12.96 16.68
C TRP A 233 10.31 -14.08 16.69
N ILE A 234 10.13 -14.82 15.58
CA ILE A 234 9.26 -16.00 15.57
C ILE A 234 9.75 -17.02 16.61
N VAL A 235 11.04 -17.36 16.60
CA VAL A 235 11.63 -18.33 17.53
C VAL A 235 11.54 -17.83 18.99
N LEU A 236 11.75 -16.53 19.24
CA LEU A 236 11.68 -15.95 20.57
C LEU A 236 10.25 -15.91 21.15
N LEU A 237 9.24 -15.65 20.31
CA LEU A 237 7.84 -15.47 20.69
C LEU A 237 7.00 -16.74 20.61
N GLN A 238 7.57 -17.86 20.16
CA GLN A 238 6.91 -19.16 20.25
C GLN A 238 6.51 -19.50 21.70
N SER A 239 5.53 -20.40 21.88
CA SER A 239 5.09 -20.86 23.21
C SER A 239 6.24 -21.45 24.04
N GLN A 240 7.18 -22.14 23.38
CA GLN A 240 8.41 -22.65 24.02
C GLN A 240 9.62 -21.74 23.81
N GLY A 241 9.43 -20.51 23.33
CA GLY A 241 10.48 -19.54 23.07
C GLY A 241 11.09 -18.96 24.36
N LEU A 242 12.22 -18.25 24.21
CA LEU A 242 12.93 -17.66 25.34
C LEU A 242 12.09 -16.65 26.13
N VAL A 243 11.18 -15.94 25.46
CA VAL A 243 10.33 -14.93 26.13
C VAL A 243 9.38 -15.61 27.13
N ASN A 244 8.62 -16.61 26.68
CA ASN A 244 7.70 -17.36 27.54
C ASN A 244 8.46 -18.10 28.66
N ARG A 245 9.57 -18.78 28.33
CA ARG A 245 10.40 -19.46 29.34
C ARG A 245 10.95 -18.49 30.38
N GLY A 246 11.38 -17.30 29.97
CA GLY A 246 11.87 -16.26 30.88
C GLY A 246 10.77 -15.72 31.79
N LEU A 247 9.59 -15.43 31.25
CA LEU A 247 8.44 -14.96 32.03
C LEU A 247 7.97 -16.01 33.06
N MET A 248 7.90 -17.29 32.67
CA MET A 248 7.58 -18.39 33.57
C MET A 248 8.67 -18.59 34.63
N GLY A 249 9.95 -18.51 34.24
CA GLY A 249 11.08 -18.64 35.17
C GLY A 249 11.15 -17.52 36.21
N LEU A 250 10.62 -16.34 35.90
CA LEU A 250 10.46 -15.23 36.83
C LEU A 250 9.18 -15.32 37.68
N GLY A 251 8.31 -16.30 37.43
CA GLY A 251 7.02 -16.44 38.12
C GLY A 251 5.99 -15.36 37.75
N LEU A 252 6.14 -14.71 36.59
CA LEU A 252 5.21 -13.65 36.13
C LEU A 252 3.96 -14.22 35.44
N ILE A 253 4.07 -15.44 34.89
CA ILE A 253 2.97 -16.16 34.22
C ILE A 253 3.05 -17.66 34.57
N ASP A 254 1.89 -18.31 34.68
CA ASP A 254 1.78 -19.74 34.96
C ASP A 254 1.74 -20.60 33.68
N GLU A 255 1.22 -20.04 32.58
CA GLU A 255 1.11 -20.69 31.27
C GLU A 255 1.71 -19.83 30.14
N PRO A 256 2.25 -20.44 29.07
CA PRO A 256 2.82 -19.69 27.95
C PRO A 256 1.79 -18.79 27.26
N LEU A 257 2.13 -17.51 27.09
CA LEU A 257 1.29 -16.57 26.35
C LEU A 257 1.33 -16.91 24.85
N PRO A 258 0.18 -16.85 24.15
CA PRO A 258 0.17 -16.91 22.70
C PRO A 258 0.70 -15.58 22.17
N LEU A 259 1.99 -15.51 21.83
CA LEU A 259 2.65 -14.30 21.31
C LEU A 259 2.94 -14.38 19.79
N LEU A 260 2.62 -15.50 19.15
CA LEU A 260 2.76 -15.73 17.72
C LEU A 260 1.39 -15.79 17.04
N PHE A 261 1.33 -15.38 15.77
CA PHE A 261 0.12 -15.32 14.95
C PHE A 261 -0.96 -14.39 15.52
N ASN A 262 -0.53 -13.27 16.11
CA ASN A 262 -1.42 -12.26 16.65
C ASN A 262 -0.79 -10.86 16.63
N ARG A 263 -1.63 -9.87 16.89
CA ARG A 263 -1.27 -8.46 16.90
C ARG A 263 -0.14 -8.09 17.85
N LEU A 264 -0.10 -8.71 19.02
CA LEU A 264 0.88 -8.35 20.05
C LEU A 264 2.30 -8.71 19.59
N GLY A 265 2.49 -9.90 19.02
CA GLY A 265 3.76 -10.29 18.40
C GLY A 265 4.20 -9.36 17.27
N VAL A 266 3.25 -8.95 16.42
CA VAL A 266 3.50 -7.97 15.34
C VAL A 266 3.98 -6.64 15.91
N VAL A 267 3.29 -6.09 16.91
CA VAL A 267 3.65 -4.82 17.54
C VAL A 267 5.04 -4.90 18.17
N ILE A 268 5.34 -5.96 18.93
CA ILE A 268 6.66 -6.14 19.57
C ILE A 268 7.78 -6.15 18.53
N ALA A 269 7.66 -6.99 17.50
CA ALA A 269 8.69 -7.13 16.47
C ALA A 269 8.85 -5.84 15.66
N MET A 270 7.75 -5.21 15.25
CA MET A 270 7.78 -3.95 14.50
C MET A 270 8.36 -2.82 15.33
N THR A 271 8.02 -2.70 16.62
CA THR A 271 8.61 -1.70 17.52
C THR A 271 10.12 -1.87 17.60
N HIS A 272 10.63 -3.08 17.83
CA HIS A 272 12.08 -3.32 17.85
C HIS A 272 12.75 -2.95 16.52
N ILE A 273 12.16 -3.35 15.39
CA ILE A 273 12.73 -3.10 14.07
C ILE A 273 12.76 -1.59 13.75
N LEU A 274 11.72 -0.86 14.14
CA LEU A 274 11.54 0.56 13.81
C LEU A 274 12.11 1.51 14.86
N LEU A 275 12.45 1.02 16.06
CA LEU A 275 12.98 1.83 17.15
C LEU A 275 14.17 2.74 16.75
N PRO A 276 15.16 2.27 15.97
CA PRO A 276 16.29 3.11 15.58
C PRO A 276 15.88 4.34 14.75
N PHE A 277 14.82 4.22 13.93
CA PHE A 277 14.29 5.32 13.12
C PHE A 277 13.59 6.39 13.96
N MET A 278 13.12 6.06 15.17
CA MET A 278 12.64 7.04 16.15
C MET A 278 13.81 7.72 16.88
N ILE A 279 14.82 6.94 17.28
CA ILE A 279 15.95 7.43 18.08
C ILE A 279 16.79 8.45 17.31
N LEU A 280 17.05 8.23 16.02
CA LEU A 280 17.95 9.08 15.24
C LEU A 280 17.49 10.55 15.14
N PRO A 281 16.25 10.86 14.71
CA PRO A 281 15.76 12.25 14.69
C PRO A 281 15.69 12.88 16.09
N LEU A 282 15.25 12.11 17.10
CA LEU A 282 15.20 12.58 18.49
C LEU A 282 16.58 12.96 19.00
N TYR A 283 17.56 12.06 18.86
CA TYR A 283 18.94 12.29 19.30
C TYR A 283 19.57 13.50 18.62
N SER A 284 19.33 13.68 17.32
CA SER A 284 19.84 14.82 16.54
C SER A 284 19.39 16.17 17.13
N VAL A 285 18.11 16.28 17.49
CA VAL A 285 17.54 17.51 18.09
C VAL A 285 17.92 17.63 19.57
N MET A 286 17.83 16.54 20.34
CA MET A 286 18.16 16.56 21.78
C MET A 286 19.60 16.99 22.07
N LYS A 287 20.53 16.65 21.18
CA LYS A 287 21.95 17.03 21.30
C LYS A 287 22.20 18.52 21.09
N SER A 288 21.32 19.24 20.39
CA SER A 288 21.45 20.68 20.21
C SER A 288 20.84 21.49 21.35
N VAL A 289 20.01 20.87 22.22
CA VAL A 289 19.38 21.54 23.37
C VAL A 289 20.42 21.77 24.48
N PRO A 290 20.70 23.03 24.87
CA PRO A 290 21.62 23.34 25.96
C PRO A 290 21.16 22.77 27.31
N ALA A 291 22.04 22.03 28.00
CA ALA A 291 21.77 21.51 29.34
C ALA A 291 21.57 22.60 30.42
N THR A 292 21.92 23.86 30.10
CA THR A 292 21.70 25.02 30.99
C THR A 292 20.22 25.38 31.16
N TYR A 293 19.37 25.12 30.16
CA TYR A 293 17.94 25.46 30.25
C TYR A 293 17.22 24.68 31.35
N LEU A 294 17.49 23.38 31.45
CA LEU A 294 16.90 22.56 32.51
C LEU A 294 17.39 23.00 33.89
N ARG A 295 18.70 23.28 34.04
CA ARG A 295 19.28 23.78 35.28
C ARG A 295 18.70 25.13 35.70
N ALA A 296 18.54 26.06 34.76
CA ALA A 296 17.94 27.37 35.02
C ALA A 296 16.47 27.26 35.49
N ALA A 297 15.68 26.39 34.84
CA ALA A 297 14.30 26.16 35.24
C ALA A 297 14.18 25.62 36.67
N VAL A 298 15.06 24.69 37.06
CA VAL A 298 15.12 24.16 38.42
C VAL A 298 15.55 25.23 39.44
N SER A 299 16.55 26.05 39.10
CA SER A 299 16.99 27.17 39.96
C SER A 299 15.91 28.24 40.17
N LEU A 300 14.95 28.38 39.24
CA LEU A 300 13.80 29.28 39.37
C LEU A 300 12.62 28.65 40.15
N GLY A 301 12.82 27.49 40.77
CA GLY A 301 11.83 26.84 41.64
C GLY A 301 10.95 25.80 40.95
N SER A 302 11.17 25.48 39.67
CA SER A 302 10.45 24.39 39.02
C SER A 302 10.98 23.02 39.50
N PRO A 303 10.12 22.08 39.93
CA PRO A 303 10.60 20.73 40.26
C PRO A 303 11.16 20.04 38.99
N PRO A 304 12.16 19.14 39.11
CA PRO A 304 12.89 18.60 37.95
C PRO A 304 12.01 17.95 36.89
N LEU A 305 10.98 17.20 37.30
CA LEU A 305 10.05 16.54 36.38
C LEU A 305 9.18 17.56 35.64
N ALA A 306 8.71 18.59 36.33
CA ALA A 306 7.95 19.68 35.69
C ALA A 306 8.85 20.48 34.75
N ALA A 307 10.10 20.77 35.15
CA ALA A 307 11.06 21.46 34.30
C ALA A 307 11.35 20.67 33.02
N PHE A 308 11.44 19.34 33.11
CA PHE A 308 11.60 18.46 31.96
C PHE A 308 10.43 18.58 30.97
N PHE A 309 9.19 18.35 31.42
CA PHE A 309 8.03 18.39 30.52
C PHE A 309 7.66 19.80 30.05
N ARG A 310 7.93 20.83 30.86
CA ARG A 310 7.53 22.21 30.55
C ARG A 310 8.58 23.00 29.76
N VAL A 311 9.87 22.68 29.92
CA VAL A 311 10.97 23.43 29.30
C VAL A 311 11.75 22.59 28.30
N TYR A 312 12.10 21.35 28.65
CA TYR A 312 12.95 20.52 27.79
C TYR A 312 12.16 19.87 26.64
N VAL A 313 11.04 19.19 26.94
CA VAL A 313 10.25 18.45 25.94
C VAL A 313 9.73 19.33 24.79
N PRO A 314 9.22 20.56 25.00
CA PRO A 314 8.77 21.40 23.90
C PRO A 314 9.87 21.74 22.88
N GLN A 315 11.13 21.83 23.33
CA GLN A 315 12.27 22.08 22.44
C GLN A 315 12.62 20.87 21.57
N THR A 316 12.18 19.67 21.94
CA THR A 316 12.40 18.44 21.18
C THR A 316 11.24 18.10 20.25
N PHE A 317 10.15 18.90 20.22
CA PHE A 317 9.00 18.70 19.33
C PHE A 317 9.37 18.54 17.84
N PRO A 318 10.34 19.29 17.26
CA PRO A 318 10.77 19.02 15.89
C PRO A 318 11.35 17.61 15.69
N GLY A 319 12.05 17.09 16.71
CA GLY A 319 12.62 15.74 16.72
C GLY A 319 11.55 14.67 16.90
N ILE A 320 10.60 14.88 17.82
CA ILE A 320 9.44 14.00 18.02
C ILE A 320 8.63 13.93 16.74
N GLY A 321 8.31 15.08 16.14
CA GLY A 321 7.55 15.17 14.91
C GLY A 321 8.22 14.41 13.76
N ALA A 322 9.52 14.63 13.55
CA ALA A 322 10.28 13.93 12.52
C ALA A 322 10.33 12.41 12.75
N GLY A 323 10.57 11.97 14.00
CA GLY A 323 10.62 10.55 14.36
C GLY A 323 9.27 9.85 14.23
N VAL A 324 8.20 10.48 14.75
CA VAL A 324 6.82 9.98 14.66
C VAL A 324 6.40 9.83 13.20
N LEU A 325 6.61 10.87 12.38
CA LEU A 325 6.25 10.82 10.97
C LEU A 325 7.03 9.73 10.23
N LEU A 326 8.35 9.65 10.45
CA LEU A 326 9.20 8.66 9.79
C LEU A 326 8.78 7.23 10.15
N VAL A 327 8.62 6.92 11.44
CA VAL A 327 8.20 5.58 11.89
C VAL A 327 6.79 5.26 11.42
N PHE A 328 5.87 6.23 11.46
CA PHE A 328 4.49 6.02 11.01
C PHE A 328 4.43 5.67 9.52
N ILE A 329 5.10 6.45 8.66
CA ILE A 329 5.16 6.18 7.22
C ILE A 329 5.78 4.81 6.92
N LEU A 330 6.90 4.48 7.59
CA LEU A 330 7.55 3.17 7.42
C LEU A 330 6.66 2.01 7.89
N SER A 331 5.92 2.20 8.99
CA SER A 331 5.07 1.16 9.57
C SER A 331 3.84 0.87 8.69
N ILE A 332 3.22 1.89 8.08
CA ILE A 332 2.04 1.71 7.22
C ILE A 332 2.37 0.86 5.99
N GLY A 333 3.60 1.01 5.46
CA GLY A 333 4.11 0.24 4.32
C GLY A 333 4.58 -1.18 4.66
N TYR A 334 4.51 -1.58 5.93
CA TYR A 334 5.16 -2.80 6.41
C TYR A 334 4.29 -4.03 6.17
N TYR A 335 4.75 -4.98 5.35
CA TYR A 335 3.97 -6.20 5.07
C TYR A 335 4.64 -7.50 5.53
N VAL A 336 5.97 -7.57 5.56
CA VAL A 336 6.70 -8.81 5.86
C VAL A 336 6.48 -9.29 7.29
N THR A 337 6.61 -8.41 8.29
CA THR A 337 6.40 -8.79 9.70
C THR A 337 4.96 -9.20 10.01
N PRO A 338 3.91 -8.42 9.62
CA PRO A 338 2.53 -8.86 9.78
C PRO A 338 2.21 -10.18 9.07
N ALA A 339 2.78 -10.40 7.88
CA ALA A 339 2.56 -11.64 7.13
C ALA A 339 3.15 -12.88 7.80
N LEU A 340 4.22 -12.71 8.59
CA LEU A 340 4.94 -13.83 9.22
C LEU A 340 4.60 -14.02 10.71
N LEU A 341 4.29 -12.94 11.44
CA LEU A 341 3.98 -12.99 12.88
C LEU A 341 2.51 -12.72 13.21
N GLY A 342 1.75 -12.10 12.30
CA GLY A 342 0.37 -11.73 12.52
C GLY A 342 -0.61 -12.84 12.17
N GLY A 343 -1.82 -12.75 12.72
CA GLY A 343 -2.94 -13.60 12.29
C GLY A 343 -3.53 -13.12 10.96
N ALA A 344 -4.57 -13.82 10.48
CA ALA A 344 -5.35 -13.38 9.32
C ALA A 344 -5.95 -11.96 9.53
N ASP A 345 -6.33 -11.66 10.77
CA ASP A 345 -6.89 -10.36 11.17
C ASP A 345 -5.86 -9.27 11.47
N ASP A 346 -4.57 -9.52 11.24
CA ASP A 346 -3.50 -8.54 11.44
C ASP A 346 -2.79 -8.13 10.15
N GLN A 347 -3.22 -8.65 9.00
CA GLN A 347 -2.62 -8.33 7.70
C GLN A 347 -2.86 -6.86 7.32
N MET A 348 -1.81 -6.12 7.01
CA MET A 348 -1.88 -4.70 6.66
C MET A 348 -2.16 -4.51 5.16
N LEU A 349 -2.56 -3.31 4.74
CA LEU A 349 -2.89 -3.03 3.33
C LEU A 349 -1.74 -3.41 2.38
N SER A 350 -0.50 -3.18 2.81
CA SER A 350 0.71 -3.53 2.05
C SER A 350 0.84 -5.02 1.76
N TYR A 351 0.27 -5.90 2.58
CA TYR A 351 0.20 -7.33 2.28
C TYR A 351 -0.66 -7.59 1.04
N TYR A 352 -1.84 -6.99 0.98
CA TYR A 352 -2.74 -7.15 -0.18
C TYR A 352 -2.16 -6.53 -1.45
N ILE A 353 -1.44 -5.41 -1.36
CA ILE A 353 -0.68 -4.86 -2.49
C ILE A 353 0.31 -5.92 -3.03
N ALA A 354 1.08 -6.57 -2.14
CA ALA A 354 2.02 -7.61 -2.52
C ALA A 354 1.32 -8.85 -3.09
N GLN A 355 0.18 -9.25 -2.52
CA GLN A 355 -0.63 -10.37 -3.00
C GLN A 355 -1.18 -10.10 -4.41
N TYR A 356 -1.76 -8.92 -4.65
CA TYR A 356 -2.25 -8.56 -5.98
C TYR A 356 -1.13 -8.43 -7.02
N THR A 357 0.07 -8.03 -6.60
CA THR A 357 1.23 -7.92 -7.50
C THR A 357 1.80 -9.29 -7.86
N ASN A 358 2.07 -10.13 -6.86
CA ASN A 358 2.89 -11.33 -7.02
C ASN A 358 2.10 -12.62 -7.17
N VAL A 359 0.88 -12.69 -6.61
CA VAL A 359 0.05 -13.91 -6.60
C VAL A 359 -1.08 -13.79 -7.62
N ASN A 360 -1.90 -12.75 -7.51
CA ASN A 360 -3.04 -12.57 -8.41
C ASN A 360 -2.64 -11.91 -9.75
N ILE A 361 -1.46 -11.31 -9.82
CA ILE A 361 -0.93 -10.61 -11.01
C ILE A 361 -1.96 -9.58 -11.54
N ASN A 362 -2.69 -8.94 -10.64
CA ASN A 362 -3.65 -7.88 -10.93
C ASN A 362 -3.00 -6.53 -10.60
N TRP A 363 -2.25 -6.03 -11.58
CA TRP A 363 -1.50 -4.78 -11.46
C TRP A 363 -2.42 -3.57 -11.27
N GLY A 364 -3.63 -3.58 -11.84
CA GLY A 364 -4.61 -2.51 -11.67
C GLY A 364 -5.03 -2.36 -10.21
N MET A 365 -5.44 -3.45 -9.57
CA MET A 365 -5.79 -3.45 -8.14
C MET A 365 -4.57 -3.13 -7.25
N ALA A 366 -3.40 -3.70 -7.53
CA ALA A 366 -2.20 -3.40 -6.77
C ALA A 366 -1.84 -1.90 -6.82
N CYS A 367 -1.92 -1.30 -8.00
CA CYS A 367 -1.70 0.13 -8.19
C CYS A 367 -2.80 0.99 -7.56
N GLY A 368 -4.06 0.55 -7.59
CA GLY A 368 -5.18 1.23 -6.92
C GLY A 368 -5.02 1.30 -5.40
N LEU A 369 -4.70 0.18 -4.77
CA LEU A 369 -4.39 0.11 -3.34
C LEU A 369 -3.12 0.89 -2.99
N GLY A 370 -2.09 0.84 -3.85
CA GLY A 370 -0.88 1.64 -3.70
C GLY A 370 -1.14 3.15 -3.81
N ALA A 371 -1.99 3.57 -4.74
CA ALA A 371 -2.42 4.96 -4.88
C ALA A 371 -3.17 5.43 -3.63
N LEU A 372 -4.09 4.64 -3.10
CA LEU A 372 -4.78 4.93 -1.85
C LEU A 372 -3.79 5.14 -0.69
N LEU A 373 -2.81 4.25 -0.54
CA LEU A 373 -1.80 4.33 0.52
C LEU A 373 -0.88 5.55 0.34
N LEU A 374 -0.50 5.86 -0.89
CA LEU A 374 0.30 7.04 -1.22
C LEU A 374 -0.47 8.33 -0.91
N SER A 375 -1.74 8.41 -1.32
CA SER A 375 -2.62 9.55 -1.01
C SER A 375 -2.77 9.74 0.49
N ALA A 376 -3.04 8.67 1.23
CA ALA A 376 -3.07 8.67 2.70
C ALA A 376 -1.76 9.23 3.30
N THR A 377 -0.61 8.75 2.82
CA THR A 377 0.72 9.19 3.26
C THR A 377 0.97 10.67 2.95
N LEU A 378 0.59 11.14 1.77
CA LEU A 378 0.73 12.55 1.37
C LEU A 378 -0.16 13.47 2.21
N VAL A 379 -1.39 13.04 2.54
CA VAL A 379 -2.29 13.79 3.43
C VAL A 379 -1.67 13.92 4.83
N LEU A 380 -1.15 12.83 5.39
CA LEU A 380 -0.47 12.86 6.69
C LEU A 380 0.75 13.78 6.68
N TYR A 381 1.57 13.71 5.64
CA TYR A 381 2.72 14.59 5.47
C TYR A 381 2.30 16.07 5.35
N ALA A 382 1.21 16.36 4.63
CA ALA A 382 0.69 17.72 4.50
C ALA A 382 0.16 18.25 5.85
N VAL A 383 -0.56 17.43 6.62
CA VAL A 383 -1.02 17.76 7.97
C VAL A 383 0.18 18.01 8.88
N TYR A 384 1.17 17.13 8.89
CA TYR A 384 2.41 17.28 9.63
C TYR A 384 3.10 18.62 9.33
N ARG A 385 3.29 18.94 8.04
CA ARG A 385 3.92 20.21 7.66
C ARG A 385 3.13 21.42 8.14
N ARG A 386 1.79 21.35 8.13
CA ARG A 386 0.94 22.45 8.60
C ARG A 386 1.10 22.67 10.10
N VAL A 387 1.09 21.60 10.90
CA VAL A 387 1.22 21.66 12.36
C VAL A 387 2.62 22.13 12.76
N VAL A 388 3.68 21.50 12.24
CA VAL A 388 5.07 21.84 12.64
C VAL A 388 5.48 23.23 12.16
N LYS A 389 5.04 23.67 10.97
CA LYS A 389 5.29 25.04 10.51
C LYS A 389 4.60 26.08 11.40
N SER A 390 3.43 25.76 11.97
CA SER A 390 2.74 26.68 12.88
C SER A 390 3.45 26.83 14.22
N GLU A 391 4.08 25.77 14.74
CA GLU A 391 4.86 25.86 15.99
C GLU A 391 6.18 26.62 15.81
N LEU A 392 6.87 26.45 14.68
CA LEU A 392 8.08 27.24 14.35
C LEU A 392 7.79 28.73 14.12
N SER A 393 6.52 29.09 13.89
CA SER A 393 6.07 30.48 13.69
C SER A 393 5.67 31.19 14.99
N LEU A 394 5.57 30.46 16.11
CA LEU A 394 5.16 30.97 17.42
C LEU A 394 6.33 31.16 18.38
N GLY A 395 7.57 31.02 17.89
CA GLY A 395 8.81 31.27 18.62
C GLY A 395 9.45 32.60 18.27
#